data_AF-A0A1M3PSP9-F1
#
_entry.id   AF-A0A1M3PSP9-F1
#
_cell.length_a   1.000
_cell.length_b   1.000
_cell.length_c   1.000
_cell.angle_alpha   90.00
_cell.angle_beta   90.00
_cell.angle_gamma   90.00
#
_symmetry.space_group_name_H-M   'P 1'
#
loop_
_entity.id
_entity.type
_entity.pdbx_description
1 polymer ?
#
loop_
_entity_poly.entity_id
_entity_poly.type
_entity_poly.pdbx_seq_one_letter_code
_entity_poly.pdbx_strand_id
1 'polypeptide(L)'
;MTTTLSSPTRAAAALVALVGLAGLGIRFGASLDLTGAPGAALWAMLRFFTIIANALTVLVMAGVALGNGPAARPRVLGCITLIMLLVGVVYALLLRDIVELGSGAYTANILLHYVMPPLTLAFWLLFAPKGGLSWGDPVRWALLPLAYLPYALARAAEDGRYAYPFIDVDRLGWAQVLVNALGIATGFLLAGFVLVWLDRRMGRS
;
A
#
# COMPACT_ATOMS: atom_id res chain seq x y z
N MET A 1 20.21 -6.94 -21.91
CA MET A 1 20.06 -8.30 -21.34
C MET A 1 18.82 -8.32 -20.45
N THR A 2 17.73 -8.91 -20.91
CA THR A 2 16.56 -9.23 -20.09
C THR A 2 16.90 -10.48 -19.28
N THR A 3 17.39 -10.31 -18.05
CA THR A 3 17.49 -11.41 -17.09
C THR A 3 16.09 -12.00 -16.88
N THR A 4 15.91 -13.25 -17.29
CA THR A 4 14.66 -13.99 -17.11
C THR A 4 14.45 -14.24 -15.62
N LEU A 5 13.28 -13.86 -15.09
CA LEU A 5 12.95 -14.07 -13.69
C LEU A 5 12.76 -15.57 -13.41
N SER A 6 13.28 -16.05 -12.27
CA SER A 6 13.18 -17.45 -11.89
C SER A 6 11.71 -17.89 -11.70
N SER A 7 11.41 -19.16 -11.97
CA SER A 7 10.07 -19.72 -11.73
C SER A 7 9.60 -19.55 -10.28
N PRO A 8 10.44 -19.78 -9.23
CA PRO A 8 10.07 -19.50 -7.85
C PRO A 8 9.70 -18.03 -7.59
N THR A 9 10.48 -17.08 -8.12
CA THR A 9 10.18 -15.64 -7.99
C THR A 9 8.82 -15.31 -8.62
N ARG A 10 8.55 -15.83 -9.81
CA ARG A 10 7.28 -15.60 -10.50
C ARG A 10 6.09 -16.21 -9.76
N ALA A 11 6.25 -17.42 -9.23
CA ALA A 11 5.21 -18.10 -8.45
C ALA A 11 4.92 -17.36 -7.13
N ALA A 12 5.96 -16.91 -6.43
CA ALA A 12 5.80 -16.13 -5.20
C ALA A 12 5.09 -14.78 -5.48
N ALA A 13 5.46 -14.10 -6.56
CA ALA A 13 4.79 -12.87 -6.97
C ALA A 13 3.32 -13.10 -7.35
N ALA A 14 3.03 -14.22 -8.04
CA ALA A 14 1.66 -14.60 -8.37
C ALA A 14 0.82 -14.82 -7.10
N LEU A 15 1.38 -15.46 -6.07
CA LEU A 15 0.71 -15.62 -4.77
C LEU A 15 0.36 -14.26 -4.15
N VAL A 16 1.32 -13.32 -4.08
CA VAL A 16 1.04 -11.97 -3.55
C VAL A 16 -0.05 -11.26 -4.35
N ALA A 17 0.03 -11.34 -5.69
CA ALA A 17 -0.96 -10.72 -6.57
C ALA A 17 -2.36 -11.32 -6.40
N LEU A 18 -2.47 -12.64 -6.29
CA LEU A 18 -3.75 -13.35 -6.12
C LEU A 18 -4.37 -13.06 -4.75
N VAL A 19 -3.58 -13.02 -3.68
CA VAL A 19 -4.04 -12.64 -2.33
C VAL A 19 -4.61 -11.22 -2.34
N GLY A 20 -3.87 -10.26 -2.92
CA GLY A 20 -4.34 -8.89 -3.02
C GLY A 20 -5.57 -8.74 -3.91
N LEU A 21 -5.62 -9.44 -5.05
CA LEU A 21 -6.78 -9.45 -5.94
C LEU A 21 -8.02 -10.04 -5.27
N ALA A 22 -7.87 -11.12 -4.50
CA ALA A 22 -8.96 -11.69 -3.72
C ALA A 22 -9.48 -10.70 -2.66
N GLY A 23 -8.57 -10.06 -1.91
CA GLY A 23 -8.95 -9.03 -0.93
C GLY A 23 -9.68 -7.84 -1.55
N LEU A 24 -9.18 -7.34 -2.69
CA LEU A 24 -9.81 -6.25 -3.44
C LEU A 24 -11.17 -6.65 -4.03
N GLY A 25 -11.28 -7.87 -4.56
CA GLY A 25 -12.54 -8.41 -5.10
C GLY A 25 -13.62 -8.55 -4.04
N ILE A 26 -13.28 -9.08 -2.86
CA ILE A 26 -14.20 -9.17 -1.72
C ILE A 26 -14.62 -7.77 -1.26
N ARG A 27 -13.67 -6.82 -1.16
CA ARG A 27 -13.98 -5.43 -0.81
C ARG A 27 -14.91 -4.78 -1.82
N PHE A 28 -14.69 -5.04 -3.11
CA PHE A 28 -15.53 -4.54 -4.18
C PHE A 28 -16.95 -5.11 -4.10
N GLY A 29 -17.12 -6.41 -3.88
CA GLY A 29 -18.43 -7.02 -3.64
C GLY A 29 -19.18 -6.35 -2.48
N ALA A 30 -18.53 -6.22 -1.31
CA ALA A 30 -19.13 -5.55 -0.16
C ALA A 30 -19.49 -4.07 -0.45
N SER A 31 -18.68 -3.37 -1.26
CA SER A 31 -18.99 -2.00 -1.66
C SER A 31 -20.10 -1.93 -2.69
N LEU A 32 -20.23 -2.92 -3.57
CA LEU A 32 -21.30 -3.04 -4.55
C LEU A 32 -22.64 -3.30 -3.86
N ASP A 33 -22.67 -4.18 -2.86
CA ASP A 33 -23.86 -4.47 -2.07
C ASP A 33 -24.42 -3.21 -1.38
N LEU A 34 -23.52 -2.33 -0.90
CA LEU A 34 -23.90 -1.08 -0.24
C LEU A 34 -24.31 0.05 -1.20
N THR A 35 -23.73 0.09 -2.40
CA THR A 35 -23.90 1.23 -3.33
C THR A 35 -24.84 0.93 -4.49
N GLY A 36 -25.11 -0.34 -4.79
CA GLY A 36 -25.99 -0.80 -5.87
C GLY A 36 -25.44 -0.60 -7.28
N ALA A 37 -24.27 0.01 -7.46
CA ALA A 37 -23.70 0.29 -8.78
C ALA A 37 -22.16 0.14 -8.81
N PRO A 38 -21.58 -0.56 -9.82
CA PRO A 38 -20.13 -0.77 -9.91
C PRO A 38 -19.29 0.50 -9.87
N GLY A 39 -19.72 1.55 -10.57
CA GLY A 39 -19.01 2.84 -10.59
C GLY A 39 -18.99 3.51 -9.21
N ALA A 40 -20.13 3.50 -8.51
CA ALA A 40 -20.23 4.06 -7.16
C ALA A 40 -19.40 3.24 -6.16
N ALA A 41 -19.38 1.91 -6.29
CA ALA A 41 -18.55 1.03 -5.46
C ALA A 41 -17.06 1.31 -5.65
N LEU A 42 -16.57 1.39 -6.89
CA LEU A 42 -15.19 1.77 -7.18
C LEU A 42 -14.87 3.17 -6.64
N TRP A 43 -15.75 4.14 -6.84
CA TRP A 43 -15.55 5.50 -6.35
C TRP A 43 -15.46 5.56 -4.82
N ALA A 44 -16.29 4.79 -4.11
CA ALA A 44 -16.22 4.67 -2.66
C ALA A 44 -14.91 4.01 -2.20
N MET A 45 -14.47 2.95 -2.87
CA MET A 45 -13.22 2.25 -2.58
C MET A 45 -11.98 3.12 -2.80
N LEU A 46 -11.94 3.88 -3.89
CA LEU A 46 -10.82 4.76 -4.25
C LEU A 46 -10.62 5.93 -3.27
N ARG A 47 -11.56 6.15 -2.33
CA ARG A 47 -11.39 7.14 -1.25
C ARG A 47 -10.20 6.80 -0.36
N PHE A 48 -9.88 5.51 -0.21
CA PHE A 48 -8.87 5.03 0.74
C PHE A 48 -7.53 4.81 0.06
N PHE A 49 -6.47 5.42 0.61
CA PHE A 49 -5.08 5.17 0.19
C PHE A 49 -4.73 3.69 0.25
N THR A 50 -5.21 2.97 1.27
CA THR A 50 -4.93 1.54 1.45
C THR A 50 -5.43 0.70 0.28
N ILE A 51 -6.55 1.07 -0.35
CA ILE A 51 -7.06 0.39 -1.55
C ILE A 51 -6.18 0.69 -2.76
N ILE A 52 -5.84 1.97 -2.98
CA ILE A 52 -4.95 2.39 -4.08
C ILE A 52 -3.60 1.68 -3.96
N ALA A 53 -3.03 1.67 -2.77
CA ALA A 53 -1.75 1.03 -2.44
C ALA A 53 -1.78 -0.49 -2.69
N ASN A 54 -2.85 -1.18 -2.25
CA ASN A 54 -3.01 -2.61 -2.51
C ASN A 54 -3.16 -2.89 -4.02
N ALA A 55 -3.94 -2.08 -4.75
CA ALA A 55 -4.09 -2.22 -6.19
C ALA A 55 -2.75 -2.04 -6.93
N LEU A 56 -1.97 -1.01 -6.58
CA LEU A 56 -0.62 -0.81 -7.13
C LEU A 56 0.29 -2.01 -6.85
N THR A 57 0.23 -2.56 -5.63
CA THR A 57 1.02 -3.74 -5.25
C THR A 57 0.62 -4.96 -6.07
N VAL A 58 -0.68 -5.21 -6.26
CA VAL A 58 -1.19 -6.28 -7.13
C VAL A 58 -0.69 -6.11 -8.56
N LEU A 59 -0.76 -4.90 -9.12
CA LEU A 59 -0.29 -4.64 -10.49
C LEU A 59 1.21 -4.92 -10.67
N VAL A 60 2.03 -4.46 -9.72
CA VAL A 60 3.48 -4.73 -9.75
C VAL A 60 3.76 -6.23 -9.62
N MET A 61 3.14 -6.90 -8.65
CA MET A 61 3.35 -8.33 -8.41
C MET A 61 2.84 -9.20 -9.56
N ALA A 62 1.72 -8.84 -10.18
CA ALA A 62 1.24 -9.47 -11.40
C ALA A 62 2.23 -9.27 -12.56
N GLY A 63 2.79 -8.07 -12.71
CA GLY A 63 3.86 -7.81 -13.67
C GLY A 63 5.05 -8.73 -13.47
N VAL A 64 5.54 -8.86 -12.23
CA VAL A 64 6.64 -9.78 -11.89
C VAL A 64 6.27 -11.24 -12.21
N ALA A 65 5.05 -11.67 -11.84
CA ALA A 65 4.54 -13.00 -12.14
C ALA A 65 4.50 -13.30 -13.64
N LEU A 66 4.22 -12.28 -14.46
CA LEU A 66 4.18 -12.37 -15.92
C LEU A 66 5.56 -12.20 -16.58
N GLY A 67 6.64 -12.05 -15.81
CA GLY A 67 8.00 -11.91 -16.35
C GLY A 67 8.38 -10.49 -16.75
N ASN A 68 7.61 -9.47 -16.36
CA ASN A 68 7.88 -8.07 -16.68
C ASN A 68 9.10 -7.54 -15.91
N GLY A 69 10.24 -7.43 -16.60
CA GLY A 69 11.50 -6.95 -16.04
C GLY A 69 11.41 -5.58 -15.32
N PRO A 70 10.79 -4.54 -15.92
CA PRO A 70 10.51 -3.28 -15.24
C PRO A 70 9.83 -3.40 -13.87
N ALA A 71 8.85 -4.29 -13.72
CA ALA A 71 8.14 -4.49 -12.44
C ALA A 71 9.05 -5.12 -11.37
N ALA A 72 10.03 -5.93 -11.78
CA ALA A 72 10.98 -6.59 -10.90
C ALA A 72 12.21 -5.73 -10.54
N ARG A 73 12.25 -4.46 -10.97
CA ARG A 73 13.36 -3.55 -10.62
C ARG A 73 13.41 -3.35 -9.09
N PRO A 74 14.59 -3.35 -8.46
CA PRO A 74 14.74 -3.17 -7.00
C PRO A 74 13.99 -1.96 -6.46
N ARG A 75 14.04 -0.83 -7.18
CA ARG A 75 13.34 0.40 -6.79
C ARG A 75 11.81 0.28 -6.81
N VAL A 76 11.26 -0.50 -7.73
CA VAL A 76 9.81 -0.71 -7.81
C VAL A 76 9.36 -1.63 -6.68
N LEU A 77 10.07 -2.74 -6.47
CA LEU A 77 9.79 -3.69 -5.38
C LEU A 77 9.99 -3.06 -4.00
N GLY A 78 11.03 -2.25 -3.81
CA GLY A 78 11.26 -1.49 -2.57
C GLY A 78 10.14 -0.48 -2.30
N CYS A 79 9.66 0.22 -3.33
CA CYS A 79 8.55 1.16 -3.23
C CYS A 79 7.27 0.48 -2.72
N ILE A 80 6.80 -0.59 -3.39
CA ILE A 80 5.57 -1.29 -2.97
C ILE A 80 5.73 -1.93 -1.59
N THR A 81 6.93 -2.39 -1.24
CA THR A 81 7.21 -2.93 0.10
C THR A 81 7.04 -1.86 1.16
N LEU A 82 7.66 -0.69 0.98
CA LEU A 82 7.55 0.40 1.95
C LEU A 82 6.11 0.93 2.07
N ILE A 83 5.38 1.02 0.95
CA ILE A 83 3.97 1.42 0.96
C ILE A 83 3.12 0.39 1.70
N MET A 84 3.35 -0.91 1.49
CA MET A 84 2.62 -1.95 2.21
C MET A 84 2.94 -1.97 3.71
N LEU A 85 4.19 -1.69 4.09
CA LEU A 85 4.54 -1.46 5.50
C LEU A 85 3.79 -0.28 6.09
N LEU A 86 3.69 0.84 5.35
CA LEU A 86 2.88 1.99 5.78
C LEU A 86 1.42 1.58 6.00
N VAL A 87 0.82 0.84 5.06
CA VAL A 87 -0.56 0.34 5.17
C VAL A 87 -0.74 -0.50 6.43
N GLY A 88 0.13 -1.48 6.67
CA GLY A 88 0.05 -2.36 7.83
C GLY A 88 0.23 -1.62 9.15
N VAL A 89 1.24 -0.75 9.26
CA VAL A 89 1.54 -0.01 10.49
C VAL A 89 0.46 1.03 10.80
N VAL A 90 0.05 1.85 9.82
CA VAL A 90 -1.03 2.83 10.03
C VAL A 90 -2.33 2.13 10.40
N TYR A 91 -2.65 1.01 9.76
CA TYR A 91 -3.82 0.24 10.15
C TYR A 91 -3.72 -0.25 11.60
N ALA A 92 -2.61 -0.90 11.96
CA ALA A 92 -2.40 -1.48 13.28
C ALA A 92 -2.36 -0.44 14.42
N LEU A 93 -1.89 0.78 14.15
CA LEU A 93 -1.74 1.80 15.19
C LEU A 93 -2.89 2.80 15.23
N LEU A 94 -3.50 3.12 14.09
CA LEU A 94 -4.42 4.26 13.97
C LEU A 94 -5.84 3.86 13.57
N LEU A 95 -6.06 2.66 13.01
CA LEU A 95 -7.36 2.30 12.43
C LEU A 95 -8.00 1.04 13.04
N ARG A 96 -7.21 0.07 13.51
CA ARG A 96 -7.71 -1.26 13.89
C ARG A 96 -8.88 -1.26 14.89
N ASP A 97 -8.89 -0.31 15.83
CA ASP A 97 -9.86 -0.27 16.92
C ASP A 97 -11.05 0.66 16.63
N ILE A 98 -11.07 1.29 15.44
CA ILE A 98 -12.11 2.24 15.03
C ILE A 98 -12.80 1.88 13.72
N VAL A 99 -12.33 0.84 13.01
CA VAL A 99 -13.01 0.34 11.82
C VAL A 99 -13.98 -0.76 12.22
N GLU A 100 -15.26 -0.41 12.36
CA GLU A 100 -16.33 -1.41 12.43
C GLU A 100 -16.61 -1.97 11.03
N LEU A 101 -16.44 -3.28 10.85
CA LEU A 101 -16.62 -3.94 9.56
C LEU A 101 -17.79 -4.93 9.65
N GLY A 102 -18.73 -4.82 8.70
CA GLY A 102 -19.68 -5.91 8.43
C GLY A 102 -18.95 -7.20 8.01
N SER A 103 -19.62 -8.35 8.15
CA SER A 103 -19.03 -9.69 8.02
C SER A 103 -18.24 -9.94 6.72
N GLY A 104 -18.72 -9.45 5.57
CA GLY A 104 -18.01 -9.56 4.29
C GLY A 104 -16.77 -8.64 4.18
N ALA A 105 -16.80 -7.49 4.83
CA ALA A 105 -15.68 -6.54 4.82
C ALA A 105 -14.55 -6.96 5.77
N TYR A 106 -14.82 -7.84 6.73
CA TYR A 106 -13.82 -8.38 7.66
C TYR A 106 -12.75 -9.20 6.95
N THR A 107 -13.14 -10.16 6.08
CA THR A 107 -12.18 -10.98 5.33
C THR A 107 -11.30 -10.13 4.43
N ALA A 108 -11.88 -9.17 3.70
CA ALA A 108 -11.11 -8.23 2.90
C ALA A 108 -10.11 -7.44 3.75
N ASN A 109 -10.52 -7.01 4.94
CA ASN A 109 -9.64 -6.30 5.85
C ASN A 109 -8.46 -7.15 6.34
N ILE A 110 -8.70 -8.42 6.68
CA ILE A 110 -7.61 -9.36 7.03
C ILE A 110 -6.63 -9.48 5.86
N LEU A 111 -7.12 -9.75 4.65
CA LEU A 111 -6.25 -9.92 3.49
C LEU A 111 -5.45 -8.65 3.19
N LEU A 112 -6.10 -7.48 3.17
CA LEU A 112 -5.49 -6.23 2.71
C LEU A 112 -4.63 -5.52 3.77
N HIS A 113 -4.87 -5.74 5.07
CA HIS A 113 -4.15 -5.03 6.15
C HIS A 113 -3.30 -5.95 7.04
N TYR A 114 -3.62 -7.24 7.16
CA TYR A 114 -2.84 -8.18 7.98
C TYR A 114 -2.01 -9.16 7.14
N VAL A 115 -2.45 -9.53 5.94
CA VAL A 115 -1.73 -10.51 5.09
C VAL A 115 -0.84 -9.81 4.07
N MET A 116 -1.39 -8.86 3.30
CA MET A 116 -0.66 -8.19 2.21
C MET A 116 0.63 -7.49 2.68
N PRO A 117 0.67 -6.78 3.83
CA PRO A 117 1.90 -6.16 4.32
C PRO A 117 3.05 -7.13 4.59
N PRO A 118 2.91 -8.15 5.48
CA PRO A 118 4.00 -9.09 5.72
C PRO A 118 4.30 -9.95 4.50
N LEU A 119 3.30 -10.32 3.68
CA LEU A 119 3.53 -11.12 2.48
C LEU A 119 4.37 -10.37 1.44
N THR A 120 4.11 -9.08 1.25
CA THR A 120 4.91 -8.22 0.36
C THR A 120 6.33 -8.04 0.88
N LEU A 121 6.49 -7.84 2.20
CA LEU A 121 7.82 -7.77 2.83
C LEU A 121 8.58 -9.09 2.67
N ALA A 122 7.93 -10.23 2.91
CA ALA A 122 8.53 -11.55 2.75
C ALA A 122 8.98 -11.79 1.31
N PHE A 123 8.14 -11.41 0.33
CA PHE A 123 8.52 -11.44 -1.08
C PHE A 123 9.78 -10.61 -1.34
N TRP A 124 9.80 -9.38 -0.83
CA TRP A 124 10.96 -8.50 -1.01
C TRP A 124 12.21 -9.09 -0.39
N LEU A 125 12.16 -9.58 0.85
CA LEU A 125 13.30 -10.17 1.55
C LEU A 125 13.88 -11.36 0.77
N LEU A 126 13.01 -12.27 0.30
CA LEU A 126 13.42 -13.57 -0.26
C LEU A 126 13.74 -13.51 -1.77
N PHE A 127 13.06 -12.67 -2.54
CA PHE A 127 13.13 -12.75 -4.01
C PHE A 127 13.54 -11.45 -4.72
N ALA A 128 13.41 -10.27 -4.08
CA ALA A 128 13.80 -9.03 -4.73
C ALA A 128 15.34 -8.94 -4.89
N PRO A 129 15.86 -8.43 -6.01
CA PRO A 129 17.30 -8.19 -6.14
C PRO A 129 17.74 -7.12 -5.13
N LYS A 130 18.87 -7.35 -4.45
CA LYS A 130 19.40 -6.51 -3.37
C LYS A 130 20.54 -5.60 -3.83
N GLY A 131 20.83 -4.57 -3.05
CA GLY A 131 21.89 -3.58 -3.31
C GLY A 131 21.55 -2.53 -4.37
N GLY A 132 20.32 -2.54 -4.89
CA GLY A 132 19.86 -1.64 -5.95
C GLY A 132 19.19 -0.35 -5.46
N LEU A 133 18.97 -0.21 -4.14
CA LEU A 133 18.34 0.98 -3.56
C LEU A 133 19.36 2.08 -3.23
N SER A 134 18.91 3.32 -3.40
CA SER A 134 19.63 4.54 -3.07
C SER A 134 18.99 5.27 -1.90
N TRP A 135 19.78 6.06 -1.15
CA TRP A 135 19.27 6.85 -0.03
C TRP A 135 18.24 7.92 -0.45
N GLY A 136 18.17 8.28 -1.74
CA GLY A 136 17.15 9.19 -2.25
C GLY A 136 15.81 8.52 -2.58
N ASP A 137 15.74 7.18 -2.59
CA ASP A 137 14.52 6.48 -3.00
C ASP A 137 13.34 6.65 -2.03
N PRO A 138 13.52 6.56 -0.69
CA PRO A 138 12.44 6.83 0.25
C PRO A 138 11.78 8.20 0.07
N VAL A 139 12.58 9.24 -0.20
CA VAL A 139 12.10 10.60 -0.45
C VAL A 139 11.25 10.66 -1.73
N ARG A 140 11.67 9.98 -2.79
CA ARG A 140 10.90 9.89 -4.04
C ARG A 140 9.60 9.10 -3.84
N TRP A 141 9.63 8.04 -3.06
CA TRP A 141 8.44 7.22 -2.80
C TRP A 141 7.43 7.93 -1.91
N ALA A 142 7.88 8.83 -1.03
CA ALA A 142 7.00 9.65 -0.20
C ALA A 142 6.06 10.54 -1.04
N LEU A 143 6.39 10.81 -2.31
CA LEU A 143 5.51 11.54 -3.23
C LEU A 143 4.14 10.85 -3.40
N LEU A 144 4.05 9.52 -3.25
CA LEU A 144 2.78 8.80 -3.38
C LEU A 144 1.80 9.11 -2.24
N PRO A 145 2.13 8.88 -0.95
CA PRO A 145 1.25 9.28 0.14
C PRO A 145 1.07 10.80 0.22
N LEU A 146 2.09 11.60 -0.16
CA LEU A 146 1.95 13.06 -0.22
C LEU A 146 0.96 13.51 -1.28
N ALA A 147 0.93 12.88 -2.45
CA ALA A 147 -0.06 13.17 -3.51
C ALA A 147 -1.47 12.71 -3.13
N TYR A 148 -1.59 11.67 -2.29
CA TYR A 148 -2.88 11.21 -1.80
C TYR A 148 -3.56 12.21 -0.85
N LEU A 149 -2.79 12.93 -0.01
CA LEU A 149 -3.36 13.88 0.96
C LEU A 149 -4.26 14.96 0.31
N PRO A 150 -3.80 15.74 -0.69
CA PRO A 150 -4.66 16.73 -1.34
C PRO A 150 -5.85 16.08 -2.06
N TYR A 151 -5.68 14.88 -2.63
CA TYR A 151 -6.79 14.12 -3.21
C TYR A 151 -7.87 13.80 -2.15
N ALA A 152 -7.45 13.30 -0.98
CA ALA A 152 -8.36 12.93 0.09
C ALA A 152 -9.10 14.14 0.67
N LEU A 153 -8.39 15.27 0.84
CA LEU A 153 -8.96 16.53 1.32
C LEU A 153 -9.92 17.14 0.30
N ALA A 154 -9.59 17.14 -1.00
CA ALA A 154 -10.48 17.61 -2.05
C ALA A 154 -11.78 16.79 -2.08
N ARG A 155 -11.67 15.47 -1.97
CA ARG A 155 -12.84 14.58 -1.90
C ARG A 155 -13.69 14.80 -0.65
N ALA A 156 -13.07 15.15 0.48
CA ALA A 156 -13.81 15.46 1.70
C ALA A 156 -14.49 16.83 1.60
N ALA A 157 -13.89 17.80 0.94
CA ALA A 157 -14.51 19.11 0.69
C ALA A 157 -15.77 19.01 -0.20
N GLU A 158 -15.84 18.01 -1.08
CA GLU A 158 -17.01 17.77 -1.95
C GLU A 158 -18.21 17.16 -1.21
N ASP A 159 -17.98 16.22 -0.29
CA ASP A 159 -19.07 15.42 0.31
C ASP A 159 -19.07 15.33 1.84
N GLY A 160 -18.15 16.03 2.51
CA GLY A 160 -17.99 16.07 3.96
C GLY A 160 -17.45 14.76 4.57
N ARG A 161 -16.94 13.82 3.77
CA ARG A 161 -16.54 12.49 4.27
C ARG A 161 -15.03 12.30 4.23
N TYR A 162 -14.36 12.33 5.37
CA TYR A 162 -12.93 12.00 5.42
C TYR A 162 -12.68 10.50 5.30
N ALA A 163 -11.62 10.14 4.57
CA ALA A 163 -11.17 8.75 4.47
C ALA A 163 -10.65 8.21 5.81
N TYR A 164 -10.03 9.09 6.61
CA TYR A 164 -9.44 8.75 7.90
C TYR A 164 -9.69 9.86 8.92
N PRO A 165 -9.91 9.53 10.20
CA PRO A 165 -10.15 10.54 11.22
C PRO A 165 -8.93 11.40 11.53
N PHE A 166 -7.71 10.91 11.23
CA PHE A 166 -6.47 11.66 11.45
C PHE A 166 -6.19 12.72 10.39
N ILE A 167 -7.00 12.78 9.32
CA ILE A 167 -6.98 13.87 8.32
C ILE A 167 -8.27 14.70 8.33
N ASP A 168 -9.14 14.49 9.32
CA ASP A 168 -10.41 15.19 9.45
C ASP A 168 -10.18 16.64 9.89
N VAL A 169 -10.19 17.56 8.93
CA VAL A 169 -9.93 18.99 9.18
C VAL A 169 -11.08 19.63 9.94
N ASP A 170 -12.32 19.20 9.69
CA ASP A 170 -13.50 19.76 10.36
C ASP A 170 -13.52 19.42 11.85
N ARG A 171 -12.99 18.23 12.22
CA ARG A 171 -12.88 17.79 13.60
C ARG A 171 -11.60 18.26 14.30
N LEU A 172 -10.46 18.21 13.62
CA LEU A 172 -9.14 18.40 14.23
C LEU A 172 -8.54 19.79 13.98
N GLY A 173 -9.01 20.50 12.96
CA GLY A 173 -8.38 21.70 12.44
C GLY A 173 -7.09 21.42 11.67
N TRP A 174 -6.69 22.40 10.85
CA TRP A 174 -5.52 22.29 9.96
C TRP A 174 -4.21 22.01 10.70
N ALA A 175 -3.99 22.64 11.85
CA ALA A 175 -2.76 22.49 12.61
C ALA A 175 -2.52 21.02 13.01
N GLN A 176 -3.54 20.36 13.57
CA GLN A 176 -3.41 18.96 13.99
C GLN A 176 -3.33 18.01 12.79
N VAL A 177 -4.05 18.25 11.70
CA VAL A 177 -3.92 17.46 10.47
C VAL A 177 -2.50 17.54 9.90
N LEU A 178 -1.87 18.71 9.91
CA LEU A 178 -0.48 18.88 9.50
C LEU A 178 0.48 18.13 10.41
N VAL A 179 0.29 18.18 11.74
CA VAL A 179 1.09 17.40 12.70
C VAL A 179 0.97 15.90 12.43
N ASN A 180 -0.25 15.39 12.21
CA ASN A 180 -0.48 13.99 11.90
C ASN A 180 0.21 13.59 10.59
N ALA A 181 0.07 14.41 9.54
CA ALA A 181 0.70 14.17 8.24
C ALA A 181 2.23 14.14 8.36
N LEU A 182 2.83 15.07 9.12
CA LEU A 182 4.27 15.10 9.38
C LEU A 182 4.75 13.88 10.18
N GLY A 183 3.97 13.44 11.17
CA GLY A 183 4.27 12.22 11.94
C GLY A 183 4.30 10.98 11.05
N ILE A 184 3.28 10.81 10.20
CA ILE A 184 3.21 9.70 9.23
C ILE A 184 4.36 9.78 8.22
N ALA A 185 4.63 10.96 7.66
CA ALA A 185 5.72 11.16 6.71
C ALA A 185 7.09 10.84 7.32
N THR A 186 7.31 11.25 8.58
CA THR A 186 8.54 10.93 9.32
C THR A 186 8.70 9.44 9.52
N GLY A 187 7.65 8.75 9.99
CA GLY A 187 7.66 7.29 10.14
C GLY A 187 7.93 6.56 8.82
N PHE A 188 7.31 7.01 7.73
CA PHE A 188 7.53 6.48 6.39
C PHE A 188 8.98 6.63 5.94
N LEU A 189 9.58 7.81 6.11
CA LEU A 189 10.96 8.08 5.73
C LEU A 189 11.94 7.24 6.56
N LEU A 190 11.74 7.16 7.88
CA LEU A 190 12.56 6.34 8.76
C LEU A 190 12.52 4.86 8.34
N ALA A 191 11.33 4.29 8.14
CA ALA A 191 11.17 2.93 7.65
C ALA A 191 11.82 2.73 6.27
N GLY A 192 11.72 3.72 5.38
CA GLY A 192 12.35 3.69 4.07
C GLY A 192 13.87 3.70 4.15
N PHE A 193 14.46 4.50 5.03
CA PHE A 193 15.91 4.50 5.25
C PHE A 193 16.40 3.18 5.85
N VAL A 194 15.63 2.58 6.77
CA VAL A 194 15.90 1.22 7.27
C VAL A 194 15.86 0.19 6.14
N LEU A 195 14.86 0.29 5.25
CA LEU A 195 14.75 -0.61 4.09
C LEU A 195 15.95 -0.47 3.14
N VAL A 196 16.40 0.76 2.85
CA VAL A 196 17.61 1.02 2.03
C VAL A 196 18.86 0.47 2.71
N TRP A 197 18.97 0.61 4.03
CA TRP A 197 20.09 0.05 4.79
C TRP A 197 20.13 -1.48 4.70
N LEU A 198 18.98 -2.14 4.89
CA LEU A 198 18.84 -3.60 4.74
C LEU A 198 19.20 -4.06 3.33
N ASP A 199 18.67 -3.38 2.30
CA ASP A 199 18.94 -3.69 0.91
C ASP A 199 20.44 -3.71 0.59
N ARG A 200 21.15 -2.67 1.04
CA ARG A 200 22.59 -2.54 0.82
C ARG A 200 23.41 -3.53 1.63
N ARG A 201 22.98 -3.87 2.85
CA ARG A 201 23.63 -4.91 3.66
C ARG A 201 23.52 -6.26 2.95
N MET A 202 22.33 -6.62 2.47
CA MET A 202 22.07 -7.90 1.81
C MET A 202 22.69 -8.00 0.41
N GLY A 203 22.91 -6.87 -0.28
CA GLY A 203 23.57 -6.86 -1.59
C GLY A 203 25.10 -6.89 -1.55
N ARG A 204 25.71 -6.85 -0.36
CA ARG A 204 27.18 -6.94 -0.15
C ARG A 204 27.63 -8.34 0.28
N SER A 205 26.68 -9.24 0.54
CA SER A 205 26.87 -10.64 0.89
C SER A 205 26.72 -11.52 -0.34
#